data_AF-A0A831UHR6-F1
#
_entry.id   AF-A0A831UHR6-F1
#
_cell.length_a   1.000
_cell.length_b   1.000
_cell.length_c   1.000
_cell.angle_alpha   90.00
_cell.angle_beta   90.00
_cell.angle_gamma   90.00
#
_symmetry.space_group_name_H-M   'P 1'
#
loop_
_entity.id
_entity.type
_entity.pdbx_description
1 polymer ?
#
loop_
_entity_poly.entity_id
_entity_poly.type
_entity_poly.pdbx_seq_one_letter_code
_entity_poly.pdbx_strand_id
1 'polypeptide(L)'
;MRRISTLFMLTWVLIAAALAQLTWVGNTRLYMTGYGQLPSRLGMMEPWQTLTITTQTAPIAPGQRVVAVVTTDNWRTAREYDFSFDFNTGGNTQWYCVLGPFPAGTYVQFYIRAQGSGGEVLYDNNASSNYSVWVRYAPPVKETPILQWFQTDYRTIMQRLPEVVMAGYGALYLPSPVKSGGGGFSTGYNPFDPFDLGDRLQKGTVRTQYGSTQELMELIQLAHRFGIEVYCDLVTNHADNRASTPIDRYPAFIPEDFHIRSTADPTNNEVDFNNAPPFGFGTLNYDVVGLADYAHEDGNNTRTGAFNLPSYAQFNAYGKPTFVRHPNNPYYYPNGTPVAEDIRQLLKRWAWFLTTV
;
A
#
# COMPACT_ATOMS: atom_id res chain seq x y z
N MET A 1 77.73 58.03 13.00
CA MET A 1 77.06 57.79 11.70
C MET A 1 76.15 56.58 11.84
N ARG A 2 74.87 56.74 11.50
CA ARG A 2 73.85 55.70 11.51
C ARG A 2 73.92 54.86 10.23
N ARG A 3 73.31 53.67 10.31
CA ARG A 3 72.62 52.87 9.28
C ARG A 3 73.41 51.70 8.68
N ILE A 4 72.84 50.53 8.42
CA ILE A 4 71.55 49.87 8.70
C ILE A 4 71.85 48.37 8.53
N SER A 5 71.48 47.53 9.48
CA SER A 5 71.43 46.08 9.32
C SER A 5 70.06 45.71 8.72
N THR A 6 70.04 45.23 7.48
CA THR A 6 68.84 44.75 6.79
C THR A 6 68.45 43.37 7.35
N LEU A 7 67.44 43.36 8.22
CA LEU A 7 66.78 42.17 8.71
C LEU A 7 65.78 41.70 7.63
N PHE A 8 66.03 40.56 6.99
CA PHE A 8 65.04 39.92 6.11
C PHE A 8 63.97 39.25 6.98
N MET A 9 62.82 39.91 7.13
CA MET A 9 61.61 39.30 7.67
C MET A 9 60.96 38.45 6.57
N LEU A 10 61.01 37.13 6.70
CA LEU A 10 60.16 36.22 5.93
C LEU A 10 58.72 36.37 6.46
N THR A 11 57.91 37.20 5.81
CA THR A 11 56.46 37.22 6.03
C THR A 11 55.85 35.96 5.43
N TRP A 12 55.52 34.99 6.27
CA TRP A 12 54.60 33.92 5.91
C TRP A 12 53.21 34.53 5.71
N VAL A 13 52.84 34.81 4.46
CA VAL A 13 51.45 35.13 4.13
C VAL A 13 50.66 33.83 4.25
N LEU A 14 50.03 33.62 5.41
CA LEU A 14 48.92 32.68 5.53
C LEU A 14 47.76 33.26 4.71
N ILE A 15 47.68 32.87 3.44
CA ILE A 15 46.44 33.01 2.68
C ILE A 15 45.48 32.01 3.30
N ALA A 16 44.62 32.47 4.21
CA ALA A 16 43.42 31.73 4.56
C ALA A 16 42.57 31.66 3.28
N ALA A 17 42.67 30.55 2.54
CA ALA A 17 41.69 30.27 1.50
C ALA A 17 40.32 30.25 2.20
N ALA A 18 39.44 31.18 1.85
CA ALA A 18 38.08 31.16 2.34
C ALA A 18 37.48 29.79 2.00
N LEU A 19 37.15 29.00 3.02
CA LEU A 19 36.50 27.72 2.82
C LEU A 19 35.20 27.98 2.06
N ALA A 20 35.02 27.28 0.94
CA ALA A 20 33.81 27.46 0.14
C ALA A 20 32.60 27.02 0.98
N GLN A 21 31.73 27.99 1.26
CA GLN A 21 30.55 27.82 2.09
C GLN A 21 29.60 26.80 1.45
N LEU A 22 29.15 25.80 2.22
CA LEU A 22 28.10 24.88 1.79
C LEU A 22 26.79 25.66 1.64
N THR A 23 26.21 25.68 0.44
CA THR A 23 24.99 26.46 0.13
C THR A 23 23.78 25.62 -0.21
N TRP A 24 23.97 24.34 -0.58
CA TRP A 24 22.86 23.47 -0.94
C TRP A 24 23.15 21.99 -0.68
N VAL A 25 22.10 21.25 -0.33
CA VAL A 25 22.04 19.78 -0.30
C VAL A 25 20.72 19.34 -0.93
N GLY A 26 20.75 18.33 -1.79
CA GLY A 26 19.52 17.82 -2.40
C GLY A 26 19.76 16.89 -3.60
N ASN A 27 18.75 16.81 -4.48
CA ASN A 27 18.69 15.81 -5.56
C ASN A 27 18.83 14.38 -5.01
N THR A 28 18.25 14.14 -3.82
CA THR A 28 18.28 12.85 -3.17
C THR A 28 17.45 11.83 -3.94
N ARG A 29 18.02 10.65 -4.17
CA ARG A 29 17.37 9.54 -4.87
C ARG A 29 17.62 8.24 -4.13
N LEU A 30 16.66 7.34 -4.28
CA LEU A 30 16.61 6.06 -3.58
C LEU A 30 16.66 4.94 -4.61
N TYR A 31 17.47 3.93 -4.35
CA TYR A 31 17.60 2.74 -5.17
C TYR A 31 17.62 1.52 -4.27
N MET A 32 17.16 0.38 -4.76
CA MET A 32 17.30 -0.89 -4.03
C MET A 32 18.07 -1.91 -4.86
N THR A 33 18.75 -2.82 -4.17
CA THR A 33 19.48 -3.89 -4.84
C THR A 33 18.56 -4.73 -5.72
N GLY A 34 18.92 -4.89 -7.00
CA GLY A 34 18.16 -5.67 -7.98
C GLY A 34 16.97 -4.95 -8.63
N TYR A 35 16.77 -3.64 -8.39
CA TYR A 35 15.71 -2.85 -9.02
C TYR A 35 16.18 -1.42 -9.37
N GLY A 36 15.34 -0.69 -10.11
CA GLY A 36 15.54 0.73 -10.45
C GLY A 36 15.27 1.71 -9.29
N GLN A 37 15.07 2.97 -9.65
CA GLN A 37 14.82 4.06 -8.70
C GLN A 37 13.48 3.88 -7.97
N LEU A 38 13.50 4.06 -6.65
CA LEU A 38 12.31 4.09 -5.78
C LEU A 38 11.68 5.51 -5.76
N PRO A 39 10.36 5.62 -5.49
CA PRO A 39 9.77 6.90 -5.11
C PRO A 39 10.43 7.42 -3.82
N SER A 40 10.45 8.75 -3.67
CA SER A 40 11.06 9.40 -2.49
C SER A 40 10.35 9.06 -1.17
N ARG A 41 9.08 8.61 -1.24
CA ARG A 41 8.30 8.17 -0.08
C ARG A 41 7.53 6.92 -0.42
N LEU A 42 7.26 6.13 0.62
CA LEU A 42 6.43 4.93 0.55
C LEU A 42 6.92 3.92 -0.51
N GLY A 43 8.22 3.98 -0.85
CA GLY A 43 8.87 2.93 -1.62
C GLY A 43 8.79 1.62 -0.85
N MET A 44 8.77 0.49 -1.55
CA MET A 44 8.72 -0.83 -0.92
C MET A 44 9.94 -1.64 -1.32
N MET A 45 10.55 -2.32 -0.35
CA MET A 45 11.69 -3.21 -0.55
C MET A 45 11.49 -4.52 0.20
N GLU A 46 12.21 -5.55 -0.20
CA GLU A 46 12.25 -6.84 0.47
C GLU A 46 13.25 -6.85 1.65
N PRO A 47 13.04 -7.70 2.67
CA PRO A 47 13.92 -7.78 3.84
C PRO A 47 15.39 -8.10 3.53
N TRP A 48 15.65 -8.78 2.40
CA TRP A 48 17.00 -9.13 1.96
C TRP A 48 17.67 -8.05 1.10
N GLN A 49 16.92 -7.04 0.66
CA GLN A 49 17.46 -5.94 -0.14
C GLN A 49 18.14 -4.89 0.74
N THR A 50 19.02 -4.11 0.14
CA THR A 50 19.61 -2.90 0.74
C THR A 50 19.06 -1.66 0.04
N LEU A 51 19.03 -0.55 0.76
CA LEU A 51 18.61 0.76 0.26
C LEU A 51 19.86 1.61 -0.01
N THR A 52 20.13 1.91 -1.28
CA THR A 52 21.15 2.88 -1.67
C THR A 52 20.52 4.26 -1.79
N ILE A 53 21.03 5.20 -0.99
CA ILE A 53 20.64 6.60 -1.04
C ILE A 53 21.76 7.36 -1.70
N THR A 54 21.42 8.20 -2.67
CA THR A 54 22.36 9.14 -3.28
C THR A 54 21.88 10.56 -3.06
N THR A 55 22.78 11.51 -2.84
CA THR A 55 22.46 12.94 -2.69
C THR A 55 23.60 13.79 -3.24
N GLN A 56 23.37 15.09 -3.41
CA GLN A 56 24.38 16.04 -3.84
C GLN A 56 24.53 17.18 -2.84
N THR A 57 25.73 17.74 -2.78
CA THR A 57 26.02 19.02 -2.11
C THR A 57 26.63 20.01 -3.09
N ALA A 58 26.44 21.31 -2.84
CA ALA A 58 27.08 22.38 -3.60
C ALA A 58 27.63 23.49 -2.67
N PRO A 59 28.74 24.14 -3.04
CA PRO A 59 29.64 23.80 -4.15
C PRO A 59 30.54 22.59 -3.80
N ILE A 60 31.36 22.14 -4.75
CA ILE A 60 32.46 21.20 -4.49
C ILE A 60 33.46 21.87 -3.53
N ALA A 61 33.59 21.32 -2.32
CA ALA A 61 34.50 21.84 -1.30
C ALA A 61 35.01 20.71 -0.40
N PRO A 62 36.28 20.78 0.06
CA PRO A 62 36.81 19.81 1.01
C PRO A 62 36.21 20.01 2.41
N GLY A 63 36.21 18.93 3.22
CA GLY A 63 35.77 18.97 4.61
C GLY A 63 34.24 18.96 4.81
N GLN A 64 33.46 18.67 3.76
CA GLN A 64 32.04 18.42 3.90
C GLN A 64 31.77 17.03 4.52
N ARG A 65 30.76 16.94 5.39
CA ARG A 65 30.25 15.68 5.94
C ARG A 65 28.76 15.58 5.64
N VAL A 66 28.33 14.48 5.05
CA VAL A 66 26.91 14.24 4.72
C VAL A 66 26.47 12.98 5.44
N VAL A 67 25.33 13.05 6.13
CA VAL A 67 24.74 11.92 6.87
C VAL A 67 23.27 11.73 6.51
N ALA A 68 22.82 10.48 6.51
CA ALA A 68 21.40 10.14 6.59
C ALA A 68 21.06 9.99 8.08
N VAL A 69 20.09 10.77 8.55
CA VAL A 69 19.53 10.60 9.89
C VAL A 69 18.28 9.73 9.77
N VAL A 70 18.35 8.51 10.29
CA VAL A 70 17.40 7.43 10.01
C VAL A 70 16.68 7.01 11.29
N THR A 71 15.37 6.80 11.19
CA THR A 71 14.53 6.18 12.23
C THR A 71 13.81 4.96 11.68
N THR A 72 13.55 3.98 12.55
CA THR A 72 12.70 2.82 12.27
C THR A 72 11.52 2.70 13.25
N ASP A 73 11.37 3.63 14.19
CA ASP A 73 10.42 3.58 15.30
C ASP A 73 9.64 4.90 15.48
N ASN A 74 9.36 5.58 14.38
CA ASN A 74 8.67 6.88 14.33
C ASN A 74 9.36 7.97 15.18
N TRP A 75 10.67 8.13 14.99
CA TRP A 75 11.50 9.17 15.61
C TRP A 75 11.61 9.07 17.14
N ARG A 76 11.29 7.91 17.73
CA ARG A 76 11.62 7.63 19.13
C ARG A 76 13.12 7.49 19.30
N THR A 77 13.78 6.88 18.31
CA THR A 77 15.24 6.83 18.19
C THR A 77 15.66 7.23 16.78
N ALA A 78 16.90 7.72 16.67
CA ALA A 78 17.51 8.05 15.39
C ALA A 78 18.97 7.58 15.36
N ARG A 79 19.44 7.18 14.18
CA ARG A 79 20.83 6.79 13.92
C ARG A 79 21.37 7.56 12.72
N GLU A 80 22.63 7.96 12.78
CA GLU A 80 23.30 8.62 11.67
C GLU A 80 24.11 7.60 10.87
N TYR A 81 24.05 7.72 9.55
CA TYR A 81 24.86 6.94 8.62
C TYR A 81 25.61 7.90 7.72
N ASP A 82 26.94 7.86 7.78
CA ASP A 82 27.80 8.69 6.95
C ASP A 82 27.69 8.28 5.47
N PHE A 83 27.64 9.29 4.61
CA PHE A 83 27.78 9.10 3.18
C PHE A 83 29.25 9.02 2.80
N SER A 84 29.53 8.21 1.79
CA SER A 84 30.80 8.19 1.08
C SER A 84 30.74 9.10 -0.14
N PHE A 85 31.89 9.71 -0.46
CA PHE A 85 32.08 10.38 -1.73
C PHE A 85 31.90 9.40 -2.89
N ASP A 86 31.23 9.83 -3.96
CA ASP A 86 31.07 9.07 -5.20
C ASP A 86 31.92 9.70 -6.33
N PHE A 87 31.47 10.84 -6.85
CA PHE A 87 32.14 11.62 -7.88
C PHE A 87 31.72 13.09 -7.84
N ASN A 88 32.39 13.95 -8.61
CA ASN A 88 31.96 15.33 -8.82
C ASN A 88 31.21 15.46 -10.14
N THR A 89 30.13 16.23 -10.16
CA THR A 89 29.33 16.48 -11.37
C THR A 89 28.86 17.93 -11.43
N GLY A 90 29.20 18.63 -12.52
CA GLY A 90 29.03 20.08 -12.60
C GLY A 90 29.75 20.80 -11.45
N GLY A 91 29.03 21.63 -10.71
CA GLY A 91 29.52 22.31 -9.51
C GLY A 91 29.24 21.57 -8.19
N ASN A 92 28.77 20.32 -8.25
CA ASN A 92 28.26 19.57 -7.10
C ASN A 92 29.13 18.34 -6.79
N THR A 93 29.16 17.96 -5.52
CA THR A 93 29.71 16.68 -5.06
C THR A 93 28.57 15.66 -4.95
N GLN A 94 28.70 14.51 -5.60
CA GLN A 94 27.80 13.37 -5.48
C GLN A 94 28.24 12.48 -4.31
N TRP A 95 27.27 12.06 -3.51
CA TRP A 95 27.46 11.21 -2.34
C TRP A 95 26.55 9.99 -2.42
N TYR A 96 26.98 8.88 -1.81
CA TYR A 96 26.12 7.72 -1.60
C TYR A 96 26.22 7.14 -0.18
N CYS A 97 25.16 6.50 0.27
CA CYS A 97 25.09 5.74 1.52
C CYS A 97 24.26 4.49 1.27
N VAL A 98 24.64 3.35 1.84
CA VAL A 98 23.88 2.10 1.74
C VAL A 98 23.38 1.72 3.12
N LEU A 99 22.06 1.54 3.23
CA LEU A 99 21.37 1.16 4.47
C LEU A 99 20.81 -0.26 4.38
N GLY A 100 20.64 -0.88 5.55
CA GLY A 100 20.04 -2.20 5.69
C GLY A 100 21.02 -3.36 5.42
N PRO A 101 20.52 -4.60 5.21
CA PRO A 101 19.10 -4.98 5.20
C PRO A 101 18.39 -4.69 6.52
N PHE A 102 17.06 -4.54 6.46
CA PHE A 102 16.21 -4.31 7.63
C PHE A 102 15.22 -5.47 7.82
N PRO A 103 14.74 -5.73 9.05
CA PRO A 103 13.70 -6.74 9.28
C PRO A 103 12.40 -6.46 8.52
N ALA A 104 11.67 -7.52 8.17
CA ALA A 104 10.32 -7.42 7.60
C ALA A 104 9.39 -6.59 8.51
N GLY A 105 8.55 -5.74 7.90
CA GLY A 105 7.64 -4.84 8.61
C GLY A 105 8.28 -3.54 9.10
N THR A 106 9.57 -3.32 8.84
CA THR A 106 10.25 -2.08 9.26
C THR A 106 9.81 -0.90 8.38
N TYR A 107 9.37 0.19 9.01
CA TYR A 107 9.17 1.47 8.33
C TYR A 107 10.38 2.39 8.51
N VAL A 108 11.21 2.48 7.47
CA VAL A 108 12.42 3.30 7.48
C VAL A 108 12.05 4.71 7.04
N GLN A 109 12.35 5.71 7.87
CA GLN A 109 12.22 7.13 7.51
C GLN A 109 13.55 7.83 7.73
N PHE A 110 13.88 8.80 6.88
CA PHE A 110 15.13 9.54 7.02
C PHE A 110 15.09 10.93 6.38
N TYR A 111 16.03 11.77 6.77
CA TYR A 111 16.40 12.99 6.05
C TYR A 111 17.92 13.09 5.93
N ILE A 112 18.40 13.94 5.04
CA ILE A 112 19.83 14.18 4.84
C ILE A 112 20.24 15.42 5.63
N ARG A 113 21.39 15.35 6.31
CA ARG A 113 22.05 16.51 6.92
C ARG A 113 23.46 16.62 6.33
N ALA A 114 23.76 17.77 5.75
CA ALA A 114 25.08 18.10 5.24
C ALA A 114 25.73 19.19 6.09
N GLN A 115 27.00 19.02 6.42
CA GLN A 115 27.80 19.95 7.19
C GLN A 115 28.98 20.44 6.36
N GLY A 116 29.18 21.74 6.28
CA GLY A 116 30.32 22.37 5.61
C GLY A 116 31.52 22.54 6.56
N SER A 117 32.69 22.83 6.00
CA SER A 117 33.91 23.06 6.77
C SER A 117 33.93 24.40 7.52
N GLY A 118 33.02 25.32 7.19
CA GLY A 118 32.78 26.57 7.91
C GLY A 118 31.74 26.46 9.04
N GLY A 119 31.21 25.26 9.31
CA GLY A 119 30.20 25.02 10.34
C GLY A 119 28.75 25.16 9.86
N GLU A 120 28.54 25.33 8.55
CA GLU A 120 27.21 25.35 7.94
C GLU A 120 26.51 24.01 8.13
N VAL A 121 25.19 24.04 8.36
CA VAL A 121 24.37 22.82 8.44
C VAL A 121 23.13 23.01 7.58
N LEU A 122 22.98 22.16 6.56
CA LEU A 122 21.83 22.15 5.66
C LEU A 122 21.13 20.80 5.69
N TYR A 123 19.85 20.81 5.31
CA TYR A 123 19.00 19.63 5.34
C TYR A 123 18.30 19.42 4.00
N ASP A 124 18.20 18.16 3.58
CA ASP A 124 17.22 17.73 2.60
C ASP A 124 16.26 16.77 3.30
N ASN A 125 15.07 17.29 3.61
CA ASN A 125 14.00 16.58 4.29
C ASN A 125 12.79 16.32 3.36
N ASN A 126 13.02 16.28 2.04
CA ASN A 126 11.98 16.01 1.05
C ASN A 126 10.76 16.95 1.21
N ALA A 127 11.00 18.26 1.22
CA ALA A 127 9.97 19.27 1.46
C ALA A 127 9.15 19.00 2.75
N SER A 128 9.84 18.83 3.88
CA SER A 128 9.27 18.56 5.21
C SER A 128 8.53 17.23 5.39
N SER A 129 8.57 16.35 4.39
CA SER A 129 7.87 15.05 4.44
C SER A 129 8.75 13.88 4.88
N ASN A 130 10.07 14.09 4.93
CA ASN A 130 11.10 13.05 5.01
C ASN A 130 11.03 12.04 3.84
N TYR A 131 12.13 11.33 3.64
CA TYR A 131 12.18 10.17 2.76
C TYR A 131 11.70 8.94 3.51
N SER A 132 11.09 7.97 2.81
CA SER A 132 10.66 6.74 3.48
C SER A 132 10.56 5.52 2.58
N VAL A 133 10.84 4.36 3.18
CA VAL A 133 10.74 3.04 2.56
C VAL A 133 10.11 2.06 3.57
N TRP A 134 9.17 1.25 3.09
CA TRP A 134 8.61 0.11 3.80
C TRP A 134 9.36 -1.16 3.43
N VAL A 135 9.89 -1.85 4.43
CA VAL A 135 10.43 -3.19 4.26
C VAL A 135 9.27 -4.15 4.40
N ARG A 136 8.85 -4.74 3.28
CA ARG A 136 7.65 -5.58 3.24
C ARG A 136 7.85 -6.83 4.07
N TYR A 137 6.74 -7.34 4.59
CA TYR A 137 6.64 -8.76 4.83
C TYR A 137 6.33 -9.41 3.48
N ALA A 138 7.29 -10.13 2.91
CA ALA A 138 7.04 -11.04 1.82
C ALA A 138 7.37 -12.46 2.29
N PRO A 139 6.45 -13.42 2.14
CA PRO A 139 6.83 -14.82 2.27
C PRO A 139 7.95 -15.13 1.26
N PRO A 140 8.84 -16.09 1.54
CA PRO A 140 9.81 -16.55 0.56
C PRO A 140 9.10 -16.92 -0.73
N VAL A 141 9.63 -16.48 -1.88
CA VAL A 141 9.09 -16.86 -3.18
C VAL A 141 9.14 -18.39 -3.28
N LYS A 142 7.98 -19.01 -3.51
CA LYS A 142 7.92 -20.43 -3.86
C LYS A 142 7.99 -20.58 -5.37
N GLU A 143 8.87 -21.45 -5.85
CA GLU A 143 9.02 -21.76 -7.28
C GLU A 143 7.96 -22.75 -7.79
N THR A 144 6.96 -23.06 -6.97
CA THR A 144 5.89 -24.00 -7.31
C THR A 144 4.74 -23.31 -8.06
N PRO A 145 4.12 -23.98 -9.05
CA PRO A 145 2.98 -23.41 -9.77
C PRO A 145 1.76 -23.24 -8.85
N ILE A 146 0.92 -22.27 -9.21
CA ILE A 146 -0.36 -21.98 -8.56
C ILE A 146 -1.49 -22.60 -9.41
N LEU A 147 -2.38 -23.37 -8.79
CA LEU A 147 -3.58 -23.90 -9.43
C LEU A 147 -4.78 -22.99 -9.16
N GLN A 148 -5.28 -22.30 -10.17
CA GLN A 148 -6.61 -21.68 -10.10
C GLN A 148 -7.69 -22.76 -10.16
N TRP A 149 -8.51 -22.87 -9.10
CA TRP A 149 -9.50 -23.94 -8.98
C TRP A 149 -10.89 -23.42 -8.62
N PHE A 150 -11.70 -23.19 -9.67
CA PHE A 150 -13.03 -22.60 -9.55
C PHE A 150 -14.14 -23.64 -9.77
N GLN A 151 -15.40 -23.26 -9.50
CA GLN A 151 -16.61 -24.07 -9.73
C GLN A 151 -16.62 -25.46 -9.06
N THR A 152 -15.87 -25.64 -7.97
CA THR A 152 -15.82 -26.88 -7.20
C THR A 152 -16.06 -26.56 -5.72
N ASP A 153 -16.89 -27.36 -5.03
CA ASP A 153 -17.14 -27.15 -3.61
C ASP A 153 -15.93 -27.57 -2.75
N TYR A 154 -15.80 -26.98 -1.57
CA TYR A 154 -14.64 -27.19 -0.70
C TYR A 154 -14.42 -28.65 -0.30
N ARG A 155 -15.49 -29.46 -0.13
CA ARG A 155 -15.33 -30.88 0.22
C ARG A 155 -14.72 -31.67 -0.93
N THR A 156 -15.17 -31.40 -2.15
CA THR A 156 -14.61 -32.03 -3.34
C THR A 156 -13.15 -31.62 -3.56
N ILE A 157 -12.80 -30.34 -3.33
CA ILE A 157 -11.40 -29.89 -3.38
C ILE A 157 -10.56 -30.65 -2.34
N MET A 158 -11.02 -30.74 -1.09
CA MET A 158 -10.31 -31.48 -0.03
C MET A 158 -10.05 -32.95 -0.39
N GLN A 159 -11.04 -33.63 -0.98
CA GLN A 159 -10.91 -35.03 -1.39
C GLN A 159 -9.86 -35.24 -2.48
N ARG A 160 -9.73 -34.27 -3.40
CA ARG A 160 -8.83 -34.35 -4.56
C ARG A 160 -7.48 -33.68 -4.35
N LEU A 161 -7.29 -33.02 -3.21
CA LEU A 161 -6.05 -32.34 -2.87
C LEU A 161 -4.78 -33.20 -2.98
N PRO A 162 -4.79 -34.52 -2.65
CA PRO A 162 -3.63 -35.37 -2.90
C PRO A 162 -3.19 -35.42 -4.36
N GLU A 163 -4.13 -35.35 -5.31
CA GLU A 163 -3.82 -35.31 -6.75
C GLU A 163 -3.07 -34.03 -7.12
N VAL A 164 -3.44 -32.91 -6.50
CA VAL A 164 -2.78 -31.60 -6.72
C VAL A 164 -1.35 -31.60 -6.19
N VAL A 165 -1.12 -32.18 -5.01
CA VAL A 165 0.22 -32.33 -4.44
C VAL A 165 1.10 -33.21 -5.33
N MET A 166 0.56 -34.35 -5.79
CA MET A 166 1.28 -35.26 -6.69
C MET A 166 1.60 -34.63 -8.05
N ALA A 167 0.78 -33.69 -8.52
CA ALA A 167 1.03 -32.93 -9.74
C ALA A 167 2.09 -31.82 -9.57
N GLY A 168 2.53 -31.54 -8.33
CA GLY A 168 3.61 -30.59 -8.05
C GLY A 168 3.18 -29.14 -7.86
N TYR A 169 1.88 -28.87 -7.70
CA TYR A 169 1.42 -27.54 -7.31
C TYR A 169 1.78 -27.25 -5.86
N GLY A 170 2.11 -25.98 -5.56
CA GLY A 170 2.41 -25.53 -4.19
C GLY A 170 1.41 -24.53 -3.65
N ALA A 171 0.42 -24.15 -4.45
CA ALA A 171 -0.65 -23.25 -4.04
C ALA A 171 -1.96 -23.48 -4.78
N LEU A 172 -3.07 -23.19 -4.10
CA LEU A 172 -4.39 -23.04 -4.67
C LEU A 172 -4.76 -21.56 -4.76
N TYR A 173 -5.38 -21.18 -5.87
CA TYR A 173 -6.08 -19.92 -6.01
C TYR A 173 -7.58 -20.19 -6.14
N LEU A 174 -8.29 -19.84 -5.07
CA LEU A 174 -9.73 -20.04 -4.91
C LEU A 174 -10.49 -18.76 -5.30
N PRO A 175 -11.76 -18.90 -5.72
CA PRO A 175 -12.63 -17.75 -5.92
C PRO A 175 -12.93 -17.04 -4.60
N SER A 176 -13.53 -15.86 -4.68
CA SER A 176 -13.92 -15.08 -3.51
C SER A 176 -14.85 -15.89 -2.59
N PRO A 177 -14.52 -16.06 -1.30
CA PRO A 177 -15.24 -16.94 -0.38
C PRO A 177 -16.46 -16.29 0.25
N VAL A 178 -16.74 -15.02 -0.04
CA VAL A 178 -17.76 -14.22 0.68
C VAL A 178 -19.17 -14.41 0.13
N LYS A 179 -20.17 -14.19 0.99
CA LYS A 179 -21.57 -14.15 0.61
C LYS A 179 -21.80 -13.11 -0.48
N SER A 180 -22.40 -13.54 -1.57
CA SER A 180 -22.70 -12.71 -2.73
C SER A 180 -24.20 -12.57 -2.93
N GLY A 181 -24.62 -11.71 -3.87
CA GLY A 181 -26.02 -11.36 -4.11
C GLY A 181 -26.97 -12.52 -4.41
N GLY A 182 -26.49 -13.58 -5.06
CA GLY A 182 -27.25 -14.80 -5.31
C GLY A 182 -27.19 -15.82 -4.17
N GLY A 183 -26.60 -15.47 -3.02
CA GLY A 183 -26.35 -16.41 -1.94
C GLY A 183 -25.46 -17.56 -2.40
N GLY A 184 -25.93 -18.79 -2.20
CA GLY A 184 -25.26 -20.03 -2.63
C GLY A 184 -25.28 -20.30 -4.14
N PHE A 185 -25.85 -19.40 -4.95
CA PHE A 185 -25.91 -19.51 -6.40
C PHE A 185 -24.99 -18.50 -7.12
N SER A 186 -24.30 -17.65 -6.37
CA SER A 186 -23.35 -16.65 -6.89
C SER A 186 -21.91 -17.13 -6.79
N THR A 187 -21.10 -16.77 -7.78
CA THR A 187 -19.69 -17.19 -7.94
C THR A 187 -18.68 -16.45 -7.07
N GLY A 188 -19.08 -15.41 -6.34
CA GLY A 188 -18.21 -14.65 -5.43
C GLY A 188 -17.88 -13.21 -5.86
N TYR A 189 -18.22 -12.84 -7.10
CA TYR A 189 -17.82 -11.54 -7.70
C TYR A 189 -18.88 -10.44 -7.63
N ASN A 190 -19.97 -10.66 -6.87
CA ASN A 190 -20.94 -9.63 -6.53
C ASN A 190 -21.14 -9.62 -5.00
N PRO A 191 -20.12 -9.22 -4.22
CA PRO A 191 -20.12 -9.34 -2.76
C PRO A 191 -21.31 -8.64 -2.12
N PHE A 192 -21.98 -9.33 -1.20
CA PHE A 192 -23.07 -8.77 -0.42
C PHE A 192 -22.62 -8.45 1.02
N ASP A 193 -22.05 -9.41 1.72
CA ASP A 193 -21.50 -9.26 3.07
C ASP A 193 -20.04 -9.74 3.06
N PRO A 194 -19.05 -8.83 3.18
CA PRO A 194 -17.62 -9.17 3.16
C PRO A 194 -17.18 -10.11 4.28
N PHE A 195 -17.94 -10.19 5.38
CA PHE A 195 -17.58 -10.93 6.57
C PHE A 195 -18.36 -12.24 6.72
N ASP A 196 -19.36 -12.50 5.88
CA ASP A 196 -20.08 -13.79 5.83
C ASP A 196 -19.37 -14.72 4.84
N LEU A 197 -18.65 -15.72 5.34
CA LEU A 197 -17.94 -16.72 4.52
C LEU A 197 -18.79 -17.98 4.29
N GLY A 198 -20.10 -17.90 4.54
CA GLY A 198 -21.02 -19.02 4.49
C GLY A 198 -21.47 -19.52 5.86
N ASP A 199 -21.57 -18.64 6.85
CA ASP A 199 -22.00 -18.94 8.23
C ASP A 199 -23.30 -18.25 8.64
N ARG A 200 -23.85 -17.34 7.81
CA ARG A 200 -25.10 -16.62 8.10
C ARG A 200 -26.17 -16.92 7.07
N LEU A 201 -27.43 -16.96 7.52
CA LEU A 201 -28.58 -17.03 6.63
C LEU A 201 -28.81 -15.65 5.99
N GLN A 202 -28.19 -15.43 4.83
CA GLN A 202 -28.32 -14.22 4.03
C GLN A 202 -28.54 -14.57 2.57
N LYS A 203 -29.28 -13.71 1.85
CA LYS A 203 -29.61 -13.89 0.43
C LYS A 203 -30.12 -15.31 0.13
N GLY A 204 -30.98 -15.82 1.02
CA GLY A 204 -31.68 -17.11 0.88
C GLY A 204 -30.89 -18.37 1.24
N THR A 205 -29.63 -18.27 1.68
CA THR A 205 -28.76 -19.44 1.93
C THR A 205 -27.81 -19.21 3.10
N VAL A 206 -27.39 -20.28 3.78
CA VAL A 206 -26.28 -20.22 4.75
C VAL A 206 -24.95 -20.31 4.03
N ARG A 207 -24.71 -21.38 3.27
CA ARG A 207 -23.47 -21.54 2.49
C ARG A 207 -23.33 -20.53 1.34
N THR A 208 -22.10 -20.32 0.89
CA THR A 208 -21.80 -19.76 -0.43
C THR A 208 -21.94 -20.83 -1.50
N GLN A 209 -21.65 -20.50 -2.76
CA GLN A 209 -21.61 -21.50 -3.83
C GLN A 209 -20.62 -22.63 -3.54
N TYR A 210 -19.52 -22.34 -2.86
CA TYR A 210 -18.43 -23.28 -2.65
C TYR A 210 -18.53 -24.04 -1.32
N GLY A 211 -19.19 -23.46 -0.31
CA GLY A 211 -19.40 -24.14 0.97
C GLY A 211 -19.69 -23.19 2.12
N SER A 212 -19.58 -23.72 3.32
CA SER A 212 -19.65 -22.99 4.58
C SER A 212 -18.27 -22.52 5.05
N THR A 213 -18.25 -21.59 6.00
CA THR A 213 -17.00 -21.14 6.66
C THR A 213 -16.22 -22.31 7.24
N GLN A 214 -16.89 -23.27 7.89
CA GLN A 214 -16.23 -24.45 8.45
C GLN A 214 -15.52 -25.27 7.37
N GLU A 215 -16.17 -25.52 6.23
CA GLU A 215 -15.58 -26.30 5.14
C GLU A 215 -14.39 -25.59 4.50
N LEU A 216 -14.45 -24.24 4.40
CA LEU A 216 -13.31 -23.44 3.96
C LEU A 216 -12.13 -23.57 4.93
N MET A 217 -12.39 -23.49 6.24
CA MET A 217 -11.37 -23.64 7.27
C MET A 217 -10.72 -25.02 7.25
N GLU A 218 -11.51 -26.08 7.10
CA GLU A 218 -11.02 -27.44 6.98
C GLU A 218 -10.14 -27.60 5.73
N LEU A 219 -10.54 -27.02 4.60
CA LEU A 219 -9.75 -27.01 3.37
C LEU A 219 -8.41 -26.32 3.54
N ILE A 220 -8.40 -25.11 4.13
CA ILE A 220 -7.18 -24.34 4.37
C ILE A 220 -6.23 -25.11 5.28
N GLN A 221 -6.74 -25.68 6.38
CA GLN A 221 -5.93 -26.48 7.30
C GLN A 221 -5.34 -27.72 6.62
N LEU A 222 -6.12 -28.41 5.78
CA LEU A 222 -5.66 -29.57 5.05
C LEU A 222 -4.60 -29.20 4.00
N ALA A 223 -4.81 -28.12 3.23
CA ALA A 223 -3.84 -27.57 2.29
C ALA A 223 -2.51 -27.26 2.97
N HIS A 224 -2.53 -26.54 4.10
CA HIS A 224 -1.33 -26.23 4.86
C HIS A 224 -0.60 -27.49 5.37
N ARG A 225 -1.32 -28.55 5.78
CA ARG A 225 -0.70 -29.84 6.17
C ARG A 225 0.07 -30.50 5.02
N PHE A 226 -0.35 -30.26 3.78
CA PHE A 226 0.36 -30.71 2.58
C PHE A 226 1.39 -29.70 2.05
N GLY A 227 1.63 -28.60 2.76
CA GLY A 227 2.54 -27.54 2.33
C GLY A 227 2.00 -26.64 1.21
N ILE A 228 0.71 -26.75 0.90
CA ILE A 228 0.00 -25.99 -0.12
C ILE A 228 -0.49 -24.67 0.47
N GLU A 229 -0.15 -23.56 -0.17
CA GLU A 229 -0.69 -22.24 0.15
C GLU A 229 -2.11 -22.08 -0.42
N VAL A 230 -2.92 -21.24 0.22
CA VAL A 230 -4.27 -20.94 -0.25
C VAL A 230 -4.41 -19.43 -0.42
N TYR A 231 -4.72 -19.03 -1.65
CA TYR A 231 -5.04 -17.67 -2.04
C TYR A 231 -6.52 -17.58 -2.38
N CYS A 232 -7.14 -16.43 -2.16
CA CYS A 232 -8.50 -16.16 -2.61
C CYS A 232 -8.60 -14.80 -3.29
N ASP A 233 -9.62 -14.64 -4.14
CA ASP A 233 -9.96 -13.32 -4.67
C ASP A 233 -10.48 -12.37 -3.59
N LEU A 234 -10.13 -11.09 -3.77
CA LEU A 234 -10.65 -9.98 -3.00
C LEU A 234 -11.25 -8.95 -3.97
N VAL A 235 -12.57 -8.74 -3.88
CA VAL A 235 -13.30 -7.88 -4.81
C VAL A 235 -13.56 -6.53 -4.13
N THR A 236 -12.56 -5.66 -4.11
CA THR A 236 -12.68 -4.32 -3.49
C THR A 236 -13.27 -3.27 -4.40
N ASN A 237 -13.58 -3.58 -5.65
CA ASN A 237 -14.10 -2.60 -6.59
C ASN A 237 -15.56 -2.26 -6.28
N HIS A 238 -16.41 -3.25 -6.08
CA HIS A 238 -17.86 -3.07 -6.01
C HIS A 238 -18.51 -4.10 -5.08
N ALA A 239 -19.75 -3.82 -4.69
CA ALA A 239 -20.67 -4.75 -4.05
C ALA A 239 -21.68 -5.34 -5.05
N ASP A 240 -22.69 -6.04 -4.54
CA ASP A 240 -23.81 -6.62 -5.29
C ASP A 240 -24.51 -5.63 -6.25
N ASN A 241 -25.36 -6.17 -7.11
CA ASN A 241 -26.09 -5.40 -8.09
C ASN A 241 -27.15 -4.51 -7.43
N ARG A 242 -27.11 -3.21 -7.75
CA ARG A 242 -28.06 -2.19 -7.26
C ARG A 242 -29.53 -2.50 -7.55
N ALA A 243 -29.82 -3.28 -8.59
CA ALA A 243 -31.17 -3.70 -8.94
C ALA A 243 -31.72 -4.76 -7.98
N SER A 244 -30.84 -5.52 -7.33
CA SER A 244 -31.20 -6.64 -6.45
C SER A 244 -31.01 -6.35 -4.96
N THR A 245 -30.17 -5.36 -4.64
CA THR A 245 -29.88 -4.96 -3.27
C THR A 245 -29.93 -3.43 -3.17
N PRO A 246 -30.88 -2.86 -2.40
CA PRO A 246 -30.91 -1.43 -2.13
C PRO A 246 -29.61 -0.98 -1.45
N ILE A 247 -29.19 0.24 -1.75
CA ILE A 247 -27.86 0.76 -1.38
C ILE A 247 -27.63 0.89 0.15
N ASP A 248 -28.71 0.91 0.93
CA ASP A 248 -28.71 0.96 2.39
C ASP A 248 -28.78 -0.42 3.07
N ARG A 249 -28.68 -1.51 2.30
CA ARG A 249 -28.86 -2.89 2.80
C ARG A 249 -27.61 -3.74 2.81
N TYR A 250 -26.50 -3.22 2.32
CA TYR A 250 -25.21 -3.90 2.39
C TYR A 250 -24.70 -3.93 3.83
N PRO A 251 -24.51 -5.12 4.46
CA PRO A 251 -23.92 -5.20 5.79
C PRO A 251 -22.55 -4.54 5.82
N ALA A 252 -22.26 -3.81 6.89
CA ALA A 252 -21.04 -3.00 7.08
C ALA A 252 -20.99 -1.67 6.34
N PHE A 253 -21.89 -1.37 5.40
CA PHE A 253 -21.79 -0.18 4.55
C PHE A 253 -22.95 0.79 4.76
N ILE A 254 -22.73 2.04 4.37
CA ILE A 254 -23.74 3.09 4.24
C ILE A 254 -23.75 3.61 2.80
N PRO A 255 -24.82 4.28 2.35
CA PRO A 255 -24.91 4.78 0.97
C PRO A 255 -23.71 5.61 0.51
N GLU A 256 -23.12 6.40 1.40
CA GLU A 256 -21.96 7.27 1.15
C GLU A 256 -20.64 6.53 0.86
N ASP A 257 -20.60 5.22 1.15
CA ASP A 257 -19.46 4.37 0.80
C ASP A 257 -19.42 4.03 -0.70
N PHE A 258 -20.49 4.35 -1.45
CA PHE A 258 -20.65 4.02 -2.86
C PHE A 258 -20.70 5.25 -3.76
N HIS A 259 -20.41 5.06 -5.05
CA HIS A 259 -20.86 6.02 -6.06
C HIS A 259 -22.37 5.88 -6.23
N ILE A 260 -23.06 6.99 -6.02
CA ILE A 260 -24.52 7.03 -6.13
C ILE A 260 -24.90 7.59 -7.49
N ARG A 261 -25.56 6.76 -8.29
CA ARG A 261 -26.09 7.15 -9.59
C ARG A 261 -27.62 7.14 -9.53
N SER A 262 -28.23 8.23 -9.98
CA SER A 262 -29.67 8.32 -10.13
C SER A 262 -30.13 7.29 -11.18
N THR A 263 -31.21 6.57 -10.90
CA THR A 263 -31.84 5.66 -11.89
C THR A 263 -32.39 6.42 -13.10
N ALA A 264 -32.56 7.73 -12.99
CA ALA A 264 -32.96 8.62 -14.08
C ALA A 264 -31.78 9.29 -14.79
N ASP A 265 -30.52 8.96 -14.44
CA ASP A 265 -29.33 9.50 -15.12
C ASP A 265 -29.15 8.80 -16.48
N PRO A 266 -29.37 9.49 -17.62
CA PRO A 266 -29.20 8.90 -18.95
C PRO A 266 -27.73 8.67 -19.31
N THR A 267 -26.80 9.14 -18.47
CA THR A 267 -25.35 8.99 -18.60
C THR A 267 -24.75 7.97 -17.64
N ASN A 268 -25.60 7.16 -16.99
CA ASN A 268 -25.18 5.99 -16.22
C ASN A 268 -24.62 4.91 -17.16
N ASN A 269 -23.45 5.20 -17.71
CA ASN A 269 -22.75 4.35 -18.64
C ASN A 269 -22.11 3.23 -17.84
N GLU A 270 -22.55 2.01 -18.11
CA GLU A 270 -21.83 0.78 -17.77
C GLU A 270 -20.60 0.65 -18.67
N VAL A 271 -19.58 -0.08 -18.21
CA VAL A 271 -18.44 -0.43 -19.05
C VAL A 271 -18.93 -1.21 -20.28
N ASP A 272 -18.75 -0.64 -21.47
CA ASP A 272 -18.97 -1.36 -22.73
C ASP A 272 -17.77 -2.27 -22.99
N PHE A 273 -17.85 -3.52 -22.55
CA PHE A 273 -16.77 -4.50 -22.71
C PHE A 273 -16.40 -4.82 -24.16
N ASN A 274 -17.24 -4.48 -25.15
CA ASN A 274 -16.89 -4.68 -26.56
C ASN A 274 -15.95 -3.60 -27.09
N ASN A 275 -16.00 -2.40 -26.50
CA ASN A 275 -15.32 -1.21 -27.02
C ASN A 275 -14.39 -0.53 -26.01
N ALA A 276 -14.42 -0.93 -24.73
CA ALA A 276 -13.59 -0.35 -23.68
C ALA A 276 -12.13 -0.79 -23.83
N PRO A 277 -11.18 0.14 -24.07
CA PRO A 277 -9.77 -0.21 -24.12
C PRO A 277 -9.25 -0.57 -22.71
N PRO A 278 -8.25 -1.46 -22.59
CA PRO A 278 -7.61 -1.75 -21.31
C PRO A 278 -7.13 -0.47 -20.63
N PHE A 279 -7.47 -0.30 -19.35
CA PHE A 279 -7.15 0.90 -18.56
C PHE A 279 -7.64 2.22 -19.17
N GLY A 280 -8.65 2.18 -20.04
CA GLY A 280 -9.29 3.36 -20.59
C GLY A 280 -10.16 4.10 -19.57
N PHE A 281 -10.59 5.31 -19.93
CA PHE A 281 -11.48 6.11 -19.07
C PHE A 281 -12.73 5.32 -18.65
N GLY A 282 -13.39 4.62 -19.59
CA GLY A 282 -14.57 3.81 -19.28
C GLY A 282 -14.28 2.72 -18.25
N THR A 283 -13.23 1.91 -18.46
CA THR A 283 -12.82 0.84 -17.53
C THR A 283 -12.50 1.37 -16.12
N LEU A 284 -12.00 2.60 -16.01
CA LEU A 284 -11.60 3.20 -14.73
C LEU A 284 -12.72 4.00 -14.03
N ASN A 285 -13.78 4.40 -14.73
CA ASN A 285 -14.78 5.36 -14.21
C ASN A 285 -16.23 4.91 -14.39
N TYR A 286 -16.50 3.83 -15.12
CA TYR A 286 -17.84 3.30 -15.34
C TYR A 286 -18.11 2.08 -14.47
N ASP A 287 -19.38 1.86 -14.15
CA ASP A 287 -19.80 0.74 -13.33
C ASP A 287 -19.73 -0.57 -14.11
N VAL A 288 -19.46 -1.64 -13.38
CA VAL A 288 -19.35 -2.99 -13.93
C VAL A 288 -20.72 -3.64 -13.86
N VAL A 289 -21.44 -3.69 -14.99
CA VAL A 289 -22.71 -4.44 -15.17
C VAL A 289 -23.76 -4.23 -14.07
N GLY A 290 -23.91 -3.01 -13.57
CA GLY A 290 -24.92 -2.70 -12.56
C GLY A 290 -24.47 -2.86 -11.11
N LEU A 291 -23.23 -3.31 -10.86
CA LEU A 291 -22.67 -3.50 -9.52
C LEU A 291 -22.44 -2.16 -8.82
N ALA A 292 -22.66 -2.13 -7.50
CA ALA A 292 -22.53 -0.90 -6.71
C ALA A 292 -21.06 -0.59 -6.44
N ASP A 293 -20.51 0.41 -7.13
CA ASP A 293 -19.09 0.76 -7.06
C ASP A 293 -18.72 1.42 -5.73
N TYR A 294 -17.65 0.96 -5.09
CA TYR A 294 -17.15 1.56 -3.85
C TYR A 294 -16.40 2.86 -4.16
N ALA A 295 -16.77 3.93 -3.47
CA ALA A 295 -16.17 5.23 -3.65
C ALA A 295 -14.89 5.33 -2.80
N HIS A 296 -13.74 5.04 -3.42
CA HIS A 296 -12.43 5.01 -2.75
C HIS A 296 -11.82 6.41 -2.55
N GLU A 297 -12.18 7.37 -3.38
CA GLU A 297 -11.70 8.74 -3.37
C GLU A 297 -12.42 9.62 -2.33
N ASP A 298 -11.87 10.79 -1.98
CA ASP A 298 -12.60 11.73 -1.13
C ASP A 298 -13.77 12.36 -1.89
N GLY A 299 -14.87 12.60 -1.16
CA GLY A 299 -16.17 12.89 -1.77
C GLY A 299 -16.87 11.61 -2.27
N ASN A 300 -18.08 11.76 -2.80
CA ASN A 300 -18.70 10.73 -3.61
C ASN A 300 -19.05 11.33 -4.97
N ASN A 301 -18.62 10.68 -6.05
CA ASN A 301 -19.06 11.05 -7.39
C ASN A 301 -20.57 10.84 -7.51
N THR A 302 -21.34 11.87 -7.19
CA THR A 302 -22.80 11.88 -7.24
C THR A 302 -23.22 12.50 -8.56
N ARG A 303 -23.76 11.68 -9.46
CA ARG A 303 -24.22 12.18 -10.75
C ARG A 303 -25.67 12.63 -10.68
N THR A 304 -25.90 13.84 -11.18
CA THR A 304 -27.12 14.66 -11.03
C THR A 304 -28.41 13.92 -11.39
N GLY A 305 -29.42 14.00 -10.52
CA GLY A 305 -30.76 13.46 -10.75
C GLY A 305 -31.57 13.34 -9.45
N ALA A 306 -32.81 12.86 -9.53
CA ALA A 306 -33.59 12.53 -8.34
C ALA A 306 -33.08 11.20 -7.75
N PHE A 307 -32.62 11.22 -6.50
CA PHE A 307 -32.15 10.02 -5.81
C PHE A 307 -33.23 9.48 -4.88
N ASN A 308 -33.38 8.16 -4.83
CA ASN A 308 -34.17 7.47 -3.82
C ASN A 308 -33.23 6.97 -2.72
N LEU A 309 -32.89 7.85 -1.79
CA LEU A 309 -31.99 7.56 -0.67
C LEU A 309 -32.71 7.69 0.67
N PRO A 310 -32.24 6.97 1.71
CA PRO A 310 -32.66 7.23 3.07
C PRO A 310 -32.42 8.69 3.46
N SER A 311 -33.30 9.27 4.27
CA SER A 311 -33.22 10.68 4.71
C SER A 311 -31.97 11.02 5.51
N TYR A 312 -31.30 10.02 6.08
CA TYR A 312 -30.04 10.18 6.80
C TYR A 312 -28.83 10.25 5.88
N ALA A 313 -28.94 9.88 4.61
CA ALA A 313 -27.83 9.89 3.68
C ALA A 313 -27.45 11.33 3.35
N GLN A 314 -26.24 11.76 3.69
CA GLN A 314 -25.73 13.10 3.45
C GLN A 314 -24.58 13.07 2.44
N PHE A 315 -24.74 13.79 1.33
CA PHE A 315 -23.68 13.95 0.36
C PHE A 315 -22.60 14.88 0.90
N ASN A 316 -21.47 14.32 1.30
CA ASN A 316 -20.32 15.10 1.73
C ASN A 316 -19.36 15.29 0.55
N ALA A 317 -19.11 16.54 0.18
CA ALA A 317 -18.13 16.90 -0.84
C ALA A 317 -16.68 16.73 -0.36
N TYR A 318 -16.45 16.52 0.95
CA TYR A 318 -15.12 16.51 1.56
C TYR A 318 -14.94 15.37 2.57
N GLY A 319 -14.07 14.42 2.25
CA GLY A 319 -13.71 13.32 3.14
C GLY A 319 -14.79 12.25 3.29
N LYS A 320 -14.39 11.06 3.74
CA LYS A 320 -15.27 9.92 3.93
C LYS A 320 -15.87 9.87 5.34
N PRO A 321 -17.14 9.48 5.49
CA PRO A 321 -17.73 9.27 6.81
C PRO A 321 -16.95 8.19 7.57
N THR A 322 -16.70 8.47 8.84
CA THR A 322 -15.93 7.61 9.74
C THR A 322 -16.79 7.29 10.95
N PHE A 323 -17.04 6.00 11.18
CA PHE A 323 -17.85 5.53 12.31
C PHE A 323 -17.46 4.09 12.65
N VAL A 324 -17.84 3.64 13.84
CA VAL A 324 -17.55 2.26 14.28
C VAL A 324 -18.47 1.29 13.54
N ARG A 325 -17.87 0.48 12.67
CA ARG A 325 -18.57 -0.62 11.99
C ARG A 325 -18.53 -1.87 12.90
N HIS A 326 -19.47 -2.80 12.72
CA HIS A 326 -19.56 -4.05 13.51
C HIS A 326 -19.19 -3.93 15.00
N PRO A 327 -19.82 -3.03 15.78
CA PRO A 327 -19.39 -2.74 17.16
C PRO A 327 -19.45 -3.98 18.08
N ASN A 328 -20.22 -4.99 17.71
CA ASN A 328 -20.42 -6.23 18.47
C ASN A 328 -19.54 -7.39 17.98
N ASN A 329 -18.69 -7.19 16.98
CA ASN A 329 -17.85 -8.23 16.38
C ASN A 329 -16.36 -7.85 16.49
N PRO A 330 -15.80 -7.78 17.71
CA PRO A 330 -14.41 -7.37 17.93
C PRO A 330 -13.40 -8.22 17.15
N TYR A 331 -13.70 -9.50 16.91
CA TYR A 331 -12.84 -10.43 16.18
C TYR A 331 -12.69 -10.11 14.68
N TYR A 332 -13.49 -9.18 14.12
CA TYR A 332 -13.26 -8.65 12.77
C TYR A 332 -12.18 -7.57 12.70
N TYR A 333 -11.56 -7.22 13.83
CA TYR A 333 -10.54 -6.19 13.95
C TYR A 333 -9.19 -6.79 14.33
N PRO A 334 -8.07 -6.31 13.74
CA PRO A 334 -6.71 -6.80 14.03
C PRO A 334 -6.34 -6.93 15.50
N ASN A 335 -6.82 -5.98 16.30
CA ASN A 335 -6.50 -5.89 17.73
C ASN A 335 -7.69 -6.28 18.62
N GLY A 336 -8.71 -6.94 18.07
CA GLY A 336 -9.93 -7.27 18.82
C GLY A 336 -10.74 -6.06 19.30
N THR A 337 -10.46 -4.86 18.77
CA THR A 337 -11.05 -3.60 19.24
C THR A 337 -11.72 -2.89 18.07
N PRO A 338 -13.05 -2.73 18.07
CA PRO A 338 -13.75 -1.93 17.08
C PRO A 338 -13.27 -0.48 17.10
N VAL A 339 -12.96 0.05 15.93
CA VAL A 339 -12.52 1.43 15.74
C VAL A 339 -13.38 2.12 14.70
N ALA A 340 -13.47 3.43 14.80
CA ALA A 340 -14.13 4.21 13.76
C ALA A 340 -13.30 4.15 12.48
N GLU A 341 -13.95 3.82 11.37
CA GLU A 341 -13.26 3.64 10.10
C GLU A 341 -14.08 4.17 8.91
N ASP A 342 -13.39 4.67 7.91
CA ASP A 342 -13.96 4.94 6.59
C ASP A 342 -14.01 3.68 5.72
N ILE A 343 -14.62 3.78 4.53
CA ILE A 343 -14.69 2.68 3.56
C ILE A 343 -13.31 2.12 3.18
N ARG A 344 -12.29 2.96 3.04
CA ARG A 344 -10.95 2.54 2.63
C ARG A 344 -10.31 1.68 3.72
N GLN A 345 -10.48 2.08 4.96
CA GLN A 345 -10.03 1.35 6.14
C GLN A 345 -10.82 0.06 6.33
N LEU A 346 -12.14 0.08 6.11
CA LEU A 346 -12.99 -1.11 6.10
C LEU A 346 -12.52 -2.14 5.07
N LEU A 347 -12.25 -1.74 3.82
CA LEU A 347 -11.80 -2.65 2.75
C LEU A 347 -10.42 -3.24 3.06
N LYS A 348 -9.51 -2.45 3.66
CA LYS A 348 -8.23 -2.97 4.17
C LYS A 348 -8.44 -3.96 5.31
N ARG A 349 -9.38 -3.69 6.21
CA ARG A 349 -9.72 -4.60 7.32
C ARG A 349 -10.37 -5.88 6.82
N TRP A 350 -11.19 -5.81 5.77
CA TRP A 350 -11.72 -7.00 5.09
C TRP A 350 -10.59 -7.85 4.51
N ALA A 351 -9.64 -7.24 3.81
CA ALA A 351 -8.46 -7.95 3.30
C ALA A 351 -7.69 -8.64 4.44
N TRP A 352 -7.43 -7.92 5.54
CA TRP A 352 -6.80 -8.50 6.73
C TRP A 352 -7.62 -9.67 7.29
N PHE A 353 -8.93 -9.50 7.45
CA PHE A 353 -9.82 -10.53 7.99
C PHE A 353 -9.68 -11.84 7.19
N LEU A 354 -9.71 -11.77 5.86
CA LEU A 354 -9.53 -12.95 5.00
C LEU A 354 -8.15 -13.64 5.16
N THR A 355 -7.12 -12.91 5.60
CA THR A 355 -5.79 -13.50 5.88
C THR A 355 -5.68 -14.14 7.27
N THR A 356 -6.67 -13.91 8.14
CA THR A 356 -6.64 -14.37 9.54
C THR A 356 -7.70 -15.40 9.87
N VAL A 357 -8.66 -15.62 8.98
CA VAL A 357 -9.69 -16.65 9.16
C VAL A 357 -9.06 -18.03 9.17
#